data_AF-A0A960S7C3-F1
#
_entry.id   AF-A0A960S7C3-F1
#
_cell.length_a   1.000
_cell.length_b   1.000
_cell.length_c   1.000
_cell.angle_alpha   90.00
_cell.angle_beta   90.00
_cell.angle_gamma   90.00
#
_symmetry.space_group_name_H-M   'P 1'
#
loop_
_entity.id
_entity.type
_entity.pdbx_description
1 polymer ?
#
loop_
_entity_poly.entity_id
_entity_poly.type
_entity_poly.pdbx_seq_one_letter_code
_entity_poly.pdbx_strand_id
1 'polypeptide(L)'
;MKRHKKAFTLIEWLIVITLLMIAAVAISISIQSAVKDQRFRTEARLVVDVLQLAQDLMLLLNVDGVVRFEENPQEKTIDVIYEPVDLIKETWLPLVNRSRLILHTIDNVNLKLEEQIDPRIWGKQIVFFSGGSVMTQGTLTLSAGDYRQTIILLGYPSPFRTGNRPSEWDRQRDLEDLLTRGIMQEFPETDPLRQQQQTPSEQPVEEVEQQEESEFDL
;
A
#
# COMPACT_ATOMS: atom_id res chain seq x y z
N MET A 1 66.59 22.36 -31.77
CA MET A 1 65.80 22.00 -30.58
C MET A 1 65.93 20.50 -30.32
N LYS A 2 66.76 20.07 -29.35
CA LYS A 2 66.88 18.66 -28.97
C LYS A 2 65.73 18.31 -28.02
N ARG A 3 64.80 17.46 -28.45
CA ARG A 3 63.75 16.89 -27.58
C ARG A 3 64.42 15.87 -26.66
N HIS A 4 64.66 16.24 -25.41
CA HIS A 4 65.05 15.29 -24.37
C HIS A 4 63.87 14.33 -24.13
N LYS A 5 63.97 13.10 -24.64
CA LYS A 5 63.08 12.01 -24.26
C LYS A 5 63.47 11.63 -22.82
N LYS A 6 62.75 12.18 -21.82
CA LYS A 6 62.93 11.77 -20.43
C LYS A 6 62.50 10.31 -20.31
N ALA A 7 63.44 9.44 -19.94
CA ALA A 7 63.12 8.06 -19.63
C ALA A 7 62.31 8.06 -18.31
N PHE A 8 61.09 7.52 -18.36
CA PHE A 8 60.30 7.27 -17.16
C PHE A 8 61.07 6.34 -16.23
N THR A 9 61.20 6.72 -14.97
CA THR A 9 61.91 5.88 -13.99
C THR A 9 61.01 4.75 -13.50
N LEU A 10 61.58 3.60 -13.15
CA LEU A 10 60.80 2.49 -12.56
C LEU A 10 60.02 2.91 -11.31
N ILE A 11 60.57 3.87 -10.54
CA ILE A 11 59.93 4.44 -9.34
C ILE A 11 58.66 5.22 -9.74
N GLU A 12 58.72 6.01 -10.80
CA GLU A 12 57.57 6.76 -11.30
C GLU A 12 56.44 5.83 -11.74
N TRP A 13 56.76 4.72 -12.40
CA TRP A 13 55.79 3.69 -12.73
C TRP A 13 55.17 3.03 -11.50
N LEU A 14 55.97 2.74 -10.48
CA LEU A 14 55.48 2.15 -9.23
C LEU A 14 54.49 3.08 -8.53
N ILE A 15 54.81 4.38 -8.45
CA ILE A 15 53.92 5.39 -7.87
C ILE A 15 52.59 5.46 -8.64
N VAL A 16 52.64 5.49 -9.98
CA VAL A 16 51.43 5.54 -10.81
C VAL A 16 50.57 4.29 -10.59
N ILE A 17 51.16 3.10 -10.55
CA ILE A 17 50.42 1.85 -10.30
C ILE A 17 49.78 1.87 -8.91
N THR A 18 50.49 2.31 -7.88
CA THR A 18 49.93 2.41 -6.53
C THR A 18 48.74 3.37 -6.48
N LEU A 19 48.82 4.53 -7.14
CA LEU A 19 47.71 5.48 -7.21
C LEU A 19 46.50 4.88 -7.95
N LEU A 20 46.73 4.17 -9.06
CA LEU A 20 45.67 3.49 -9.80
C LEU A 20 45.00 2.40 -8.96
N MET A 21 45.76 1.63 -8.18
CA MET A 21 45.22 0.60 -7.29
C MET A 21 44.33 1.20 -6.20
N ILE A 22 44.76 2.31 -5.57
CA ILE A 22 43.96 3.00 -4.55
C ILE A 22 42.65 3.51 -5.17
N ALA A 23 42.71 4.11 -6.35
CA ALA A 23 41.52 4.59 -7.06
C ALA A 23 40.56 3.43 -7.41
N ALA A 24 41.09 2.31 -7.90
CA ALA A 24 40.30 1.13 -8.24
C ALA A 24 39.57 0.54 -7.02
N VAL A 25 40.24 0.48 -5.86
CA VAL A 25 39.62 0.01 -4.61
C VAL A 25 38.47 0.93 -4.16
N ALA A 26 38.67 2.26 -4.20
CA ALA A 26 37.63 3.21 -3.83
C ALA A 26 36.38 3.09 -4.75
N ILE A 27 36.60 2.91 -6.05
CA ILE A 27 35.52 2.70 -7.03
C ILE A 27 34.79 1.38 -6.73
N SER A 28 35.53 0.30 -6.46
CA SER A 28 34.96 -1.02 -6.18
C SER A 28 34.01 -1.00 -4.97
N ILE A 29 34.39 -0.32 -3.88
CA ILE A 29 33.54 -0.17 -2.69
C ILE A 29 32.24 0.57 -3.03
N SER A 30 32.34 1.64 -3.82
CA SER A 30 31.18 2.45 -4.23
C SER A 30 30.21 1.64 -5.09
N ILE A 31 30.72 0.84 -6.03
CA ILE A 31 29.91 -0.05 -6.88
C ILE A 31 29.17 -1.08 -6.03
N GLN A 32 29.85 -1.71 -5.06
CA GLN A 32 29.20 -2.71 -4.19
C GLN A 32 28.05 -2.12 -3.38
N SER A 33 28.19 -0.89 -2.88
CA SER A 33 27.10 -0.19 -2.19
C SER A 33 25.93 0.09 -3.14
N ALA A 34 26.20 0.60 -4.34
CA ALA A 34 25.16 0.88 -5.34
C ALA A 34 24.40 -0.39 -5.78
N VAL A 35 25.11 -1.51 -5.95
CA VAL A 35 24.48 -2.80 -6.29
C VAL A 35 23.57 -3.28 -5.17
N LYS A 36 23.97 -3.12 -3.90
CA LYS A 36 23.12 -3.49 -2.75
C LYS A 36 21.86 -2.62 -2.67
N ASP A 37 21.98 -1.31 -2.83
CA ASP A 37 20.82 -0.39 -2.87
C ASP A 37 19.87 -0.76 -4.02
N GLN A 38 20.41 -1.04 -5.21
CA GLN A 38 19.60 -1.43 -6.36
C GLN A 38 18.84 -2.75 -6.12
N ARG A 39 19.50 -3.76 -5.53
CA ARG A 39 18.86 -5.04 -5.19
C ARG A 39 17.74 -4.84 -4.17
N PHE A 40 17.99 -4.07 -3.13
CA PHE A 40 16.97 -3.73 -2.13
C PHE A 40 15.75 -3.05 -2.77
N ARG A 41 15.97 -2.02 -3.58
CA ARG A 41 14.89 -1.30 -4.30
C ARG A 41 14.11 -2.21 -5.25
N THR A 42 14.81 -3.14 -5.90
CA THR A 42 14.16 -4.09 -6.82
C THR A 42 13.26 -5.04 -6.03
N GLU A 43 13.77 -5.63 -4.94
CA GLU A 43 12.97 -6.50 -4.08
C GLU A 43 11.77 -5.77 -3.46
N ALA A 44 11.97 -4.56 -2.94
CA ALA A 44 10.89 -3.76 -2.38
C ALA A 44 9.82 -3.40 -3.43
N ARG A 45 10.23 -3.16 -4.68
CA ARG A 45 9.28 -2.98 -5.79
C ARG A 45 8.50 -4.25 -6.09
N LEU A 46 9.14 -5.41 -6.09
CA LEU A 46 8.45 -6.70 -6.27
C LEU A 46 7.42 -6.95 -5.17
N VAL A 47 7.70 -6.56 -3.92
CA VAL A 47 6.69 -6.61 -2.84
C VAL A 47 5.48 -5.74 -3.17
N VAL A 48 5.69 -4.51 -3.65
CA VAL A 48 4.60 -3.63 -4.09
C VAL A 48 3.81 -4.24 -5.24
N ASP A 49 4.49 -4.84 -6.22
CA ASP A 49 3.84 -5.48 -7.37
C ASP A 49 2.96 -6.67 -6.91
N VAL A 50 3.39 -7.44 -5.90
CA VAL A 50 2.57 -8.52 -5.30
C VAL A 50 1.35 -7.95 -4.56
N LEU A 51 1.51 -6.86 -3.82
CA LEU A 51 0.38 -6.20 -3.16
C LEU A 51 -0.62 -5.62 -4.17
N GLN A 52 -0.13 -5.04 -5.26
CA GLN A 52 -0.95 -4.54 -6.35
C GLN A 52 -1.69 -5.68 -7.05
N LEU A 53 -1.01 -6.81 -7.30
CA LEU A 53 -1.65 -8.00 -7.85
C LEU A 53 -2.77 -8.50 -6.93
N ALA A 54 -2.54 -8.56 -5.62
CA ALA A 54 -3.56 -8.98 -4.66
C ALA A 54 -4.79 -8.04 -4.69
N GLN A 55 -4.56 -6.73 -4.74
CA GLN A 55 -5.62 -5.74 -4.89
C GLN A 55 -6.38 -5.89 -6.22
N ASP A 56 -5.68 -6.10 -7.32
CA ASP A 56 -6.28 -6.24 -8.64
C ASP A 56 -7.11 -7.53 -8.72
N LEU A 57 -6.63 -8.64 -8.15
CA LEU A 57 -7.38 -9.89 -8.06
C LEU A 57 -8.64 -9.74 -7.20
N MET A 58 -8.54 -9.04 -6.07
CA MET A 58 -9.69 -8.72 -5.23
C MET A 58 -10.77 -7.95 -5.99
N LEU A 59 -10.36 -6.91 -6.74
CA LEU A 59 -11.30 -6.06 -7.49
C LEU A 59 -11.88 -6.72 -8.73
N LEU A 60 -11.06 -7.43 -9.50
CA LEU A 60 -11.46 -7.99 -10.80
C LEU A 60 -12.21 -9.32 -10.65
N LEU A 61 -11.83 -10.13 -9.67
CA LEU A 61 -12.39 -11.48 -9.49
C LEU A 61 -13.36 -11.57 -8.32
N ASN A 62 -13.49 -10.51 -7.50
CA ASN A 62 -14.27 -10.51 -6.27
C ASN A 62 -13.85 -11.67 -5.35
N VAL A 63 -12.54 -11.79 -5.14
CA VAL A 63 -11.92 -12.85 -4.33
C VAL A 63 -11.20 -12.23 -3.15
N ASP A 64 -11.48 -12.75 -1.97
CA ASP A 64 -10.75 -12.39 -0.76
C ASP A 64 -9.35 -13.04 -0.79
N GLY A 65 -8.35 -12.34 -0.25
CA GLY A 65 -6.97 -12.81 -0.30
C GLY A 65 -6.11 -12.29 0.84
N VAL A 66 -5.03 -13.01 1.12
CA VAL A 66 -4.08 -12.68 2.18
C VAL A 66 -2.67 -12.71 1.61
N VAL A 67 -1.91 -11.65 1.81
CA VAL A 67 -0.47 -11.62 1.56
C VAL A 67 0.26 -11.85 2.87
N ARG A 68 0.99 -12.94 2.99
CA ARG A 68 1.74 -13.36 4.20
C ARG A 68 3.23 -13.20 3.98
N PHE A 69 3.92 -12.73 5.01
CA PHE A 69 5.38 -12.65 5.06
C PHE A 69 5.90 -13.69 6.05
N GLU A 70 6.54 -14.73 5.53
CA GLU A 70 7.10 -15.82 6.33
C GLU A 70 8.63 -15.73 6.37
N GLU A 71 9.21 -15.70 7.57
CA GLU A 71 10.66 -15.72 7.73
C GLU A 71 11.18 -17.15 7.65
N ASN A 72 12.12 -17.42 6.74
CA ASN A 72 12.80 -18.70 6.66
C ASN A 72 14.13 -18.62 7.44
N PRO A 73 14.22 -19.20 8.66
CA PRO A 73 15.41 -19.08 9.49
C PRO A 73 16.62 -19.85 8.91
N GLN A 74 16.40 -20.83 8.03
CA GLN A 74 17.48 -21.63 7.45
C GLN A 74 18.22 -20.86 6.36
N GLU A 75 17.48 -20.21 5.47
CA GLU A 75 18.04 -19.46 4.33
C GLU A 75 18.26 -17.97 4.63
N LYS A 76 17.76 -17.49 5.78
CA LYS A 76 17.72 -16.06 6.14
C LYS A 76 17.03 -15.22 5.06
N THR A 77 15.99 -15.79 4.48
CA THR A 77 15.15 -15.17 3.45
C THR A 77 13.76 -14.88 4.01
N ILE A 78 13.03 -14.01 3.35
CA ILE A 78 11.63 -13.74 3.64
C ILE A 78 10.81 -14.14 2.43
N ASP A 79 9.87 -15.05 2.65
CA ASP A 79 8.93 -15.50 1.63
C ASP A 79 7.68 -14.64 1.68
N VAL A 80 7.30 -14.08 0.53
CA VAL A 80 6.05 -13.35 0.34
C VAL A 80 5.11 -14.25 -0.44
N ILE A 81 3.99 -14.60 0.17
CA ILE A 81 3.04 -15.57 -0.36
C ILE A 81 1.67 -14.90 -0.43
N TYR A 82 1.01 -14.96 -1.59
CA TYR A 82 -0.39 -14.58 -1.73
C TYR A 82 -1.26 -15.83 -1.70
N GLU A 83 -2.18 -15.88 -0.73
CA GLU A 83 -3.10 -16.98 -0.49
C GLU A 83 -4.53 -16.46 -0.70
N PRO A 84 -5.25 -16.93 -1.74
CA PRO A 84 -6.67 -16.62 -1.90
C PRO A 84 -7.49 -17.38 -0.84
N VAL A 85 -8.48 -16.71 -0.26
CA VAL A 85 -9.38 -17.30 0.75
C VAL A 85 -10.46 -18.15 0.08
N ASP A 86 -10.99 -17.70 -1.06
CA ASP A 86 -12.04 -18.38 -1.80
C ASP A 86 -11.51 -19.27 -2.93
N LEU A 87 -12.37 -20.18 -3.40
CA LEU A 87 -12.08 -21.02 -4.57
C LEU A 87 -11.90 -20.15 -5.82
N ILE A 88 -10.64 -19.86 -6.11
CA ILE A 88 -10.22 -19.37 -7.41
C ILE A 88 -10.42 -20.48 -8.45
N LYS A 89 -11.05 -20.16 -9.59
CA LYS A 89 -11.19 -21.09 -10.72
C LYS A 89 -9.81 -21.66 -11.09
N GLU A 90 -9.73 -22.96 -11.39
CA GLU A 90 -8.47 -23.67 -11.66
C GLU A 90 -7.56 -22.97 -12.69
N THR A 91 -8.16 -22.22 -13.63
CA THR A 91 -7.47 -21.42 -14.64
C THR A 91 -6.49 -20.38 -14.07
N TRP A 92 -6.74 -19.87 -12.86
CA TRP A 92 -5.94 -18.80 -12.24
C TRP A 92 -4.94 -19.30 -11.20
N LEU A 93 -5.07 -20.56 -10.75
CA LEU A 93 -4.11 -21.22 -9.83
C LEU A 93 -2.65 -21.09 -10.29
N PRO A 94 -2.30 -21.21 -11.59
CA PRO A 94 -0.93 -21.05 -12.03
C PRO A 94 -0.39 -19.62 -11.87
N LEU A 95 -1.25 -18.60 -11.96
CA LEU A 95 -0.85 -17.21 -11.76
C LEU A 95 -0.61 -16.93 -10.27
N VAL A 96 -1.48 -17.45 -9.42
CA VAL A 96 -1.38 -17.35 -7.95
C VAL A 96 -0.17 -18.12 -7.43
N ASN A 97 0.05 -19.35 -7.87
CA ASN A 97 1.19 -20.14 -7.40
C ASN A 97 2.56 -19.59 -7.85
N ARG A 98 2.58 -18.76 -8.90
CA ARG A 98 3.80 -18.05 -9.34
C ARG A 98 4.11 -16.82 -8.50
N SER A 99 3.20 -16.34 -7.66
CA SER A 99 3.40 -15.12 -6.88
C SER A 99 4.21 -15.34 -5.60
N ARG A 100 4.71 -16.55 -5.34
CA ARG A 100 5.68 -16.78 -4.26
C ARG A 100 6.98 -16.08 -4.62
N LEU A 101 7.29 -15.04 -3.85
CA LEU A 101 8.48 -14.22 -4.01
C LEU A 101 9.41 -14.47 -2.83
N ILE A 102 10.68 -14.79 -3.12
CA ILE A 102 11.72 -14.99 -2.12
C ILE A 102 12.58 -13.73 -2.08
N LEU A 103 12.64 -13.08 -0.93
CA LEU A 103 13.44 -11.88 -0.70
C LEU A 103 14.79 -12.29 -0.09
N HIS A 104 15.88 -11.93 -0.76
CA HIS A 104 17.24 -12.27 -0.34
C HIS A 104 17.96 -11.11 0.33
N THR A 105 17.57 -9.88 0.01
CA THR A 105 18.22 -8.65 0.46
C THR A 105 17.48 -8.06 1.65
N ILE A 106 16.15 -8.10 1.67
CA ILE A 106 15.32 -7.61 2.78
C ILE A 106 15.45 -8.55 3.98
N ASP A 107 15.91 -8.01 5.11
CA ASP A 107 16.17 -8.77 6.35
C ASP A 107 15.04 -8.67 7.37
N ASN A 108 14.20 -7.63 7.28
CA ASN A 108 13.16 -7.37 8.24
C ASN A 108 11.96 -6.71 7.56
N VAL A 109 10.80 -7.28 7.86
CA VAL A 109 9.48 -6.76 7.50
C VAL A 109 8.75 -6.39 8.79
N ASN A 110 8.38 -5.13 8.93
CA ASN A 110 7.64 -4.63 10.08
C ASN A 110 6.31 -4.04 9.62
N LEU A 111 5.22 -4.67 10.03
CA LEU A 111 3.86 -4.21 9.74
C LEU A 111 3.29 -3.53 10.99
N LYS A 112 2.99 -2.24 10.88
CA LYS A 112 2.29 -1.46 11.90
C LYS A 112 0.86 -1.23 11.46
N LEU A 113 -0.08 -1.90 12.11
CA LEU A 113 -1.50 -1.75 11.84
C LEU A 113 -2.05 -0.51 12.55
N GLU A 114 -3.01 0.16 11.92
CA GLU A 114 -3.64 1.36 12.48
C GLU A 114 -4.75 1.01 13.48
N GLU A 115 -5.48 -0.09 13.25
CA GLU A 115 -6.40 -0.65 14.23
C GLU A 115 -5.63 -1.49 15.27
N GLN A 116 -6.05 -1.41 16.55
CA GLN A 116 -5.49 -2.17 17.68
C GLN A 116 -5.80 -3.68 17.60
N ILE A 117 -5.70 -4.28 16.42
CA ILE A 117 -5.73 -5.73 16.29
C ILE A 117 -4.35 -6.22 16.75
N ASP A 118 -4.34 -7.06 17.79
CA ASP A 118 -3.09 -7.56 18.38
C ASP A 118 -2.25 -8.25 17.28
N PRO A 119 -1.06 -7.72 16.94
CA PRO A 119 -0.23 -8.25 15.86
C PRO A 119 0.23 -9.69 16.10
N ARG A 120 0.08 -10.20 17.34
CA ARG A 120 0.33 -11.62 17.66
C ARG A 120 -0.69 -12.58 17.06
N ILE A 121 -1.90 -12.10 16.78
CA ILE A 121 -3.00 -12.95 16.28
C ILE A 121 -2.97 -13.03 14.75
N TRP A 122 -2.59 -11.94 14.08
CA TRP A 122 -2.59 -11.85 12.61
C TRP A 122 -1.20 -12.02 11.99
N GLY A 123 -0.12 -11.98 12.78
CA GLY A 123 1.23 -12.07 12.24
C GLY A 123 1.53 -10.96 11.21
N LYS A 124 2.53 -11.18 10.36
CA LYS A 124 2.88 -10.27 9.27
C LYS A 124 2.01 -10.61 8.04
N GLN A 125 0.72 -10.31 8.12
CA GLN A 125 -0.21 -10.57 7.01
C GLN A 125 -1.03 -9.33 6.65
N ILE A 126 -1.31 -9.17 5.35
CA ILE A 126 -2.13 -8.10 4.79
C ILE A 126 -3.33 -8.76 4.13
N VAL A 127 -4.51 -8.46 4.64
CA VAL A 127 -5.78 -9.04 4.17
C VAL A 127 -6.47 -8.08 3.21
N PHE A 128 -7.07 -8.65 2.17
CA PHE A 128 -7.84 -7.99 1.12
C PHE A 128 -9.24 -8.60 1.10
N PHE A 129 -10.26 -7.78 1.32
CA PHE A 129 -11.68 -8.16 1.38
C PHE A 129 -12.44 -7.55 0.20
N SER A 130 -12.88 -8.40 -0.71
CA SER A 130 -13.64 -8.03 -1.90
C SER A 130 -15.03 -7.47 -1.57
N GLY A 131 -15.71 -8.05 -0.57
CA GLY A 131 -17.10 -7.72 -0.20
C GLY A 131 -17.36 -6.28 0.28
N GLY A 132 -16.31 -5.49 0.48
CA GLY A 132 -16.41 -4.05 0.73
C GLY A 132 -15.34 -3.24 0.02
N SER A 133 -14.52 -3.87 -0.83
CA SER A 133 -13.28 -3.27 -1.34
C SER A 133 -12.44 -2.68 -0.20
N VAL A 134 -12.24 -3.46 0.86
CA VAL A 134 -11.49 -3.04 2.05
C VAL A 134 -10.22 -3.86 2.13
N MET A 135 -9.13 -3.25 2.59
CA MET A 135 -7.89 -3.96 2.88
C MET A 135 -7.34 -3.55 4.24
N THR A 136 -6.33 -4.27 4.70
CA THR A 136 -5.63 -3.93 5.95
C THR A 136 -5.04 -2.51 5.87
N GLN A 137 -5.33 -1.67 6.88
CA GLN A 137 -4.81 -0.32 6.99
C GLN A 137 -3.57 -0.29 7.89
N GLY A 138 -2.55 0.47 7.48
CA GLY A 138 -1.33 0.61 8.26
C GLY A 138 -0.10 0.98 7.45
N THR A 139 1.06 0.62 7.98
CA THR A 139 2.37 0.93 7.42
C THR A 139 3.23 -0.32 7.38
N LEU A 140 3.64 -0.74 6.18
CA LEU A 140 4.59 -1.83 5.95
C LEU A 140 5.98 -1.23 5.77
N THR A 141 6.93 -1.60 6.63
CA THR A 141 8.32 -1.17 6.55
C THR A 141 9.20 -2.35 6.20
N LEU A 142 9.92 -2.23 5.08
CA LEU A 142 10.93 -3.16 4.61
C LEU A 142 12.30 -2.57 4.97
N SER A 143 13.20 -3.36 5.54
CA SER A 143 14.58 -2.94 5.79
C SER A 143 15.61 -3.99 5.39
N ALA A 144 16.83 -3.51 5.15
CA ALA A 144 18.03 -4.30 4.90
C ALA A 144 19.24 -3.50 5.40
N GLY A 145 19.71 -3.74 6.63
CA GLY A 145 20.74 -2.89 7.25
C GLY A 145 20.35 -1.40 7.27
N ASP A 146 21.08 -0.55 6.54
CA ASP A 146 20.84 0.90 6.47
C ASP A 146 19.72 1.29 5.46
N TYR A 147 19.30 0.36 4.61
CA TYR A 147 18.25 0.61 3.62
C TYR A 147 16.88 0.41 4.26
N ARG A 148 15.95 1.33 3.97
CA ARG A 148 14.57 1.28 4.46
C ARG A 148 13.61 1.80 3.41
N GLN A 149 12.51 1.09 3.23
CA GLN A 149 11.39 1.52 2.39
C GLN A 149 10.08 1.28 3.15
N THR A 150 9.24 2.29 3.16
CA THR A 150 7.95 2.28 3.82
C THR A 150 6.86 2.33 2.76
N ILE A 151 5.90 1.42 2.87
CA ILE A 151 4.73 1.28 2.02
C ILE A 151 3.51 1.60 2.87
N ILE A 152 2.65 2.50 2.39
CA ILE A 152 1.44 2.91 3.11
C ILE A 152 0.27 2.09 2.60
N LEU A 153 -0.49 1.54 3.54
CA LEU A 153 -1.71 0.79 3.29
C LEU A 153 -2.88 1.66 3.76
N LEU A 154 -3.64 2.23 2.82
CA LEU A 154 -4.71 3.20 3.12
C LEU A 154 -6.01 2.55 3.61
N GLY A 155 -6.09 1.22 3.59
CA GLY A 155 -7.30 0.48 3.99
C GLY A 155 -8.34 0.32 2.88
N TYR A 156 -8.13 0.94 1.72
CA TYR A 156 -8.96 0.82 0.53
C TYR A 156 -8.10 0.74 -0.74
N PRO A 157 -8.61 0.11 -1.82
CA PRO A 157 -7.89 -0.07 -3.06
C PRO A 157 -7.47 1.28 -3.65
N SER A 158 -6.16 1.50 -3.63
CA SER A 158 -5.53 2.72 -4.09
C SER A 158 -4.08 2.41 -4.46
N PRO A 159 -3.46 3.17 -5.37
CA PRO A 159 -2.07 2.95 -5.70
C PRO A 159 -1.19 3.04 -4.44
N PHE A 160 -0.39 1.99 -4.20
CA PHE A 160 0.51 1.96 -3.05
C PHE A 160 1.53 3.09 -3.11
N ARG A 161 1.55 3.91 -2.05
CA ARG A 161 2.55 4.96 -1.89
C ARG A 161 3.78 4.40 -1.20
N THR A 162 4.95 4.75 -1.71
CA THR A 162 6.24 4.32 -1.15
C THR A 162 7.11 5.53 -0.80
N GLY A 163 7.84 5.43 0.30
CA GLY A 163 8.78 6.48 0.72
C GLY A 163 9.85 5.94 1.67
N ASN A 164 10.88 6.75 1.91
CA ASN A 164 12.03 6.33 2.74
C ASN A 164 11.90 6.78 4.20
N ARG A 165 10.88 7.59 4.55
CA ARG A 165 10.68 8.15 5.89
C ARG A 165 9.20 8.11 6.30
N PRO A 166 8.88 7.68 7.52
CA PRO A 166 7.51 7.74 8.05
C PRO A 166 6.99 9.18 8.19
N SER A 167 7.85 10.11 8.64
CA SER A 167 7.46 11.46 9.09
C SER A 167 7.01 12.43 8.00
N GLU A 168 7.33 12.16 6.74
CA GLU A 168 6.86 12.99 5.62
C GLU A 168 5.37 12.71 5.33
N TRP A 169 4.89 11.52 5.67
CA TRP A 169 3.54 11.08 5.36
C TRP A 169 2.53 11.45 6.43
N ASP A 170 2.93 11.51 7.71
CA ASP A 170 2.06 12.01 8.78
C ASP A 170 1.55 13.42 8.43
N ARG A 171 2.45 14.29 7.94
CA ARG A 171 2.10 15.64 7.50
C ARG A 171 1.18 15.68 6.29
N GLN A 172 1.28 14.70 5.40
CA GLN A 172 0.49 14.68 4.17
C GLN A 172 -0.88 14.02 4.37
N ARG A 173 -0.97 13.05 5.29
CA ARG A 173 -2.24 12.51 5.78
C ARG A 173 -3.03 13.58 6.51
N ASP A 174 -2.37 14.36 7.38
CA ASP A 174 -2.99 15.54 8.02
C ASP A 174 -3.57 16.50 6.97
N LEU A 175 -2.86 16.72 5.85
CA LEU A 175 -3.35 17.56 4.76
C LEU A 175 -4.56 16.96 4.02
N GLU A 176 -4.55 15.66 3.73
CA GLU A 176 -5.69 14.98 3.07
C GLU A 176 -6.94 14.96 3.99
N ASP A 177 -6.76 14.73 5.28
CA ASP A 177 -7.84 14.81 6.28
C ASP A 177 -8.41 16.23 6.39
N LEU A 178 -7.54 17.25 6.37
CA LEU A 178 -7.96 18.65 6.38
C LEU A 178 -8.71 19.03 5.10
N LEU A 179 -8.28 18.56 3.94
CA LEU A 179 -8.98 18.79 2.67
C LEU A 179 -10.35 18.11 2.65
N THR A 180 -10.43 16.87 3.12
CA THR A 180 -11.70 16.11 3.19
C THR A 180 -12.69 16.78 4.14
N ARG A 181 -12.22 17.25 5.31
CA ARG A 181 -13.04 18.02 6.26
C ARG A 181 -13.44 19.40 5.74
N GLY A 182 -12.55 20.08 5.02
CA GLY A 182 -12.82 21.40 4.42
C GLY A 182 -13.88 21.34 3.34
N ILE A 183 -13.81 20.32 2.46
CA ILE A 183 -14.80 20.11 1.39
C ILE A 183 -16.19 19.75 1.98
N MET A 184 -16.24 19.04 3.11
CA MET A 184 -17.51 18.77 3.79
C MET A 184 -18.15 20.01 4.45
N GLN A 185 -17.41 21.08 4.70
CA GLN A 185 -17.97 22.32 5.24
C GLN A 185 -18.51 23.29 4.17
N GLU A 186 -18.10 23.16 2.90
CA GLU A 186 -18.52 24.09 1.83
C GLU A 186 -19.75 23.64 1.03
N PHE A 187 -20.27 22.44 1.26
CA PHE A 187 -21.57 22.01 0.73
C PHE A 187 -22.62 21.99 1.85
N PRO A 188 -23.24 23.13 2.21
CA PRO A 188 -24.46 23.06 2.99
C PRO A 188 -25.46 22.22 2.19
N GLU A 189 -26.05 21.22 2.84
CA GLU A 189 -27.18 20.45 2.32
C GLU A 189 -28.27 21.43 1.87
N THR A 190 -28.28 21.80 0.59
CA THR A 190 -29.45 22.39 -0.05
C THR A 190 -30.44 21.25 -0.20
N ASP A 191 -31.18 20.98 0.87
CA ASP A 191 -32.36 20.12 0.89
C ASP A 191 -33.45 20.78 0.03
N PRO A 192 -33.71 20.29 -1.21
CA PRO A 192 -34.67 20.92 -2.10
C PRO A 192 -36.13 20.60 -1.71
N LEU A 193 -36.38 19.84 -0.64
CA LEU A 193 -37.70 19.34 -0.27
C LEU A 193 -38.47 20.18 0.76
N ARG A 194 -37.90 21.29 1.27
CA ARG A 194 -38.57 22.11 2.31
C ARG A 194 -39.37 23.33 1.83
N GLN A 195 -39.43 23.64 0.53
CA GLN A 195 -40.14 24.84 0.04
C GLN A 195 -41.60 24.63 -0.44
N GLN A 196 -42.22 23.46 -0.27
CA GLN A 196 -43.62 23.26 -0.71
C GLN A 196 -44.68 23.14 0.39
N GLN A 197 -44.38 23.42 1.65
CA GLN A 197 -45.39 23.44 2.72
C GLN A 197 -45.53 24.83 3.33
N GLN A 198 -46.17 25.74 2.60
CA GLN A 198 -46.86 26.88 3.19
C GLN A 198 -47.88 27.43 2.18
N THR A 199 -49.11 26.92 2.25
CA THR A 199 -50.31 27.64 1.81
C THR A 199 -51.31 27.67 2.96
N PRO A 200 -51.91 28.82 3.29
CA PRO A 200 -52.74 28.98 4.49
C PRO A 200 -54.18 28.48 4.30
N SER A 201 -54.73 28.09 5.44
CA SER A 201 -56.10 27.67 5.78
C SER A 201 -57.23 28.64 5.46
N GLU A 202 -58.35 28.11 4.96
CA GLU A 202 -59.77 28.55 5.06
C GLU A 202 -60.63 27.34 4.64
N GLN A 203 -61.73 26.88 5.23
CA GLN A 203 -62.66 27.20 6.33
C GLN A 203 -63.42 25.89 6.69
N PRO A 204 -64.11 25.79 7.84
CA PRO A 204 -64.88 24.61 8.23
C PRO A 204 -66.34 24.70 7.73
N VAL A 205 -66.85 23.63 7.13
CA VAL A 205 -68.27 23.40 6.81
C VAL A 205 -68.55 21.95 7.21
N GLU A 206 -69.11 21.72 8.38
CA GLU A 206 -70.55 21.72 8.71
C GLU A 206 -71.03 20.27 8.78
N GLU A 207 -71.53 19.98 9.96
CA GLU A 207 -71.99 18.72 10.51
C GLU A 207 -73.28 18.30 9.77
N VAL A 208 -73.28 17.12 9.13
CA VAL A 208 -74.52 16.48 8.68
C VAL A 208 -74.57 15.08 9.27
N GLU A 209 -75.27 15.04 10.38
CA GLU A 209 -75.95 13.91 10.97
C GLU A 209 -76.90 13.28 9.94
N GLN A 210 -76.77 11.97 9.67
CA GLN A 210 -77.86 11.17 9.10
C GLN A 210 -77.81 9.75 9.67
N GLN A 211 -78.79 9.49 10.53
CA GLN A 211 -79.31 8.17 10.87
C GLN A 211 -79.97 7.54 9.65
N GLU A 212 -79.81 6.22 9.52
CA GLU A 212 -80.79 5.23 9.02
C GLU A 212 -80.14 3.87 9.39
N GLU A 213 -80.64 3.10 10.38
CA GLU A 213 -81.81 2.20 10.29
C GLU A 213 -81.94 1.62 8.87
N SER A 214 -82.00 0.34 8.59
CA SER A 214 -82.34 -0.88 9.32
C SER A 214 -81.96 -2.04 8.36
N GLU A 215 -81.64 -3.25 8.81
CA GLU A 215 -82.56 -4.41 8.84
C GLU A 215 -82.11 -5.54 7.91
N PHE A 216 -82.35 -6.78 8.38
CA PHE A 216 -82.38 -8.08 7.67
C PHE A 216 -81.06 -8.64 7.09
N ASP A 217 -80.78 -9.94 7.11
CA ASP A 217 -81.14 -11.13 7.90
C ASP A 217 -80.36 -12.29 7.25
N LEU A 218 -80.21 -13.38 8.02
CA LEU A 218 -79.73 -14.74 7.66
C LEU A 218 -78.21 -14.98 7.62
#